data_AF-A0A3D5AY19-F1
#
_entry.id   AF-A0A3D5AY19-F1
#
_cell.length_a   1.000
_cell.length_b   1.000
_cell.length_c   1.000
_cell.angle_alpha   90.00
_cell.angle_beta   90.00
_cell.angle_gamma   90.00
#
_symmetry.space_group_name_H-M   'P 1'
#
loop_
_entity.id
_entity.type
_entity.pdbx_description
1 polymer ?
#
loop_
_entity_poly.entity_id
_entity_poly.type
_entity_poly.pdbx_seq_one_letter_code
_entity_poly.pdbx_strand_id
1 'polypeptide(L)'
;MLPVVTSDRTTARAILAHTVPLVGLSLVPVFYGLGLLYFLFAAVGGAWFVHTSLAFVRQPKRDTALRNFHASLAQLSLLIVGCLLDMAVR
;
A
#
# COMPACT_ATOMS: atom_id res chain seq x y z
N MET A 1 17.05 -11.16 -5.65
CA MET A 1 15.58 -10.95 -5.69
C MET A 1 14.91 -12.25 -5.28
N LEU A 2 13.98 -12.24 -4.31
CA LEU A 2 13.25 -13.43 -3.86
C LEU A 2 12.78 -14.37 -4.99
N PRO A 3 12.22 -13.89 -6.12
CA PRO A 3 11.76 -14.78 -7.20
C PRO A 3 12.87 -15.55 -7.95
N VAL A 4 14.15 -15.22 -7.74
CA VAL A 4 15.28 -16.01 -8.27
C VAL A 4 15.55 -17.24 -7.38
N VAL A 5 15.10 -17.20 -6.13
CA VAL A 5 15.36 -18.21 -5.10
C VAL A 5 14.11 -19.01 -4.75
N THR A 6 12.92 -18.48 -5.03
CA THR A 6 11.63 -19.13 -4.77
C THR A 6 10.62 -18.87 -5.89
N SER A 7 9.47 -19.56 -5.85
CA SER A 7 8.42 -19.37 -6.84
C SER A 7 7.83 -17.96 -6.80
N ASP A 8 7.36 -17.46 -7.96
CA ASP A 8 6.66 -16.18 -8.05
C ASP A 8 5.43 -16.11 -7.13
N ARG A 9 4.78 -17.25 -6.89
CA ARG A 9 3.64 -17.35 -5.98
C ARG A 9 4.06 -17.13 -4.52
N THR A 10 5.19 -17.69 -4.10
CA THR A 10 5.75 -17.46 -2.75
C THR A 10 6.12 -15.99 -2.59
N THR A 11 6.79 -15.41 -3.58
CA THR A 11 7.12 -13.98 -3.61
C THR A 11 5.87 -13.11 -3.48
N ALA A 12 4.83 -13.39 -4.27
CA ALA A 12 3.59 -12.62 -4.22
C ALA A 12 2.90 -12.69 -2.85
N ARG A 13 2.86 -13.87 -2.24
CA ARG A 13 2.31 -14.05 -0.89
C ARG A 13 3.11 -13.31 0.17
N ALA A 14 4.44 -13.32 0.07
CA ALA A 14 5.31 -12.55 0.96
C ALA A 14 5.03 -11.06 0.81
N ILE A 15 4.89 -10.53 -0.41
CA ILE A 15 4.53 -9.12 -0.63
C ILE A 15 3.19 -8.79 0.03
N LEU A 16 2.15 -9.59 -0.20
CA LEU A 16 0.84 -9.37 0.43
C LEU A 16 0.94 -9.39 1.97
N ALA A 17 1.69 -10.33 2.53
CA ALA A 17 1.90 -10.45 3.97
C ALA A 17 2.60 -9.22 4.58
N HIS A 18 3.38 -8.48 3.81
CA HIS A 18 3.98 -7.21 4.24
C HIS A 18 3.09 -5.99 3.91
N THR A 19 2.35 -6.02 2.80
CA THR A 19 1.43 -4.94 2.40
C THR A 19 0.35 -4.71 3.45
N VAL A 20 -0.26 -5.77 3.99
CA VAL A 20 -1.33 -5.65 4.99
C VAL A 20 -0.88 -4.93 6.27
N PRO A 21 0.18 -5.37 6.98
CA PRO A 21 0.65 -4.67 8.16
C PRO A 21 1.19 -3.28 7.83
N LEU A 22 1.83 -3.07 6.66
CA LEU A 22 2.25 -1.74 6.23
C LEU A 22 1.06 -0.77 6.13
N VAL A 23 -0.03 -1.19 5.50
CA VAL A 23 -1.25 -0.37 5.41
C VAL A 23 -1.87 -0.15 6.78
N GLY A 24 -1.90 -1.17 7.65
CA GLY A 24 -2.33 -1.03 9.03
C GLY A 24 -1.50 0.01 9.80
N LEU A 25 -0.17 -0.04 9.69
CA LEU A 25 0.74 0.93 10.29
C LEU A 25 0.54 2.33 9.72
N SER A 26 0.22 2.46 8.43
CA SER A 26 -0.04 3.77 7.82
C SER A 26 -1.31 4.46 8.34
N LEU A 27 -2.20 3.74 9.02
CA LEU A 27 -3.39 4.33 9.66
C LEU A 27 -3.12 4.73 11.11
N VAL A 28 -2.03 4.25 11.72
CA VAL A 28 -1.66 4.56 13.11
C VAL A 28 -1.60 6.07 13.39
N PRO A 29 -1.04 6.92 12.51
CA PRO A 29 -0.91 8.35 12.80
C PRO A 29 -2.25 9.08 13.01
N VAL A 30 -3.36 8.53 12.52
CA VAL A 30 -4.72 9.04 12.78
C VAL A 30 -5.04 9.03 14.27
N PHE A 31 -4.57 8.01 15.01
CA PHE A 31 -4.76 7.93 16.46
C PHE A 31 -3.85 8.89 17.25
N TYR A 32 -2.83 9.47 16.61
CA TYR A 32 -1.92 10.44 17.19
C TYR A 32 -2.24 11.89 16.82
N GLY A 33 -3.40 12.13 16.19
CA GLY A 33 -3.93 13.48 15.97
C GLY A 33 -3.84 14.01 14.54
N LEU A 34 -3.45 13.19 13.55
CA LEU A 34 -3.70 13.49 12.14
C LEU A 34 -5.19 13.36 11.84
N GLY A 35 -5.72 14.33 11.10
CA GLY A 35 -7.15 14.51 10.87
C GLY A 35 -7.75 13.59 9.80
N LEU A 36 -9.02 13.89 9.49
CA LEU A 36 -9.84 13.09 8.57
C LEU A 36 -9.30 13.10 7.14
N LEU A 37 -8.64 14.18 6.72
CA LEU A 37 -7.99 14.28 5.41
C LEU A 37 -6.92 13.20 5.29
N TYR A 38 -5.97 13.15 6.22
CA TYR A 38 -4.95 12.10 6.22
C TYR A 38 -5.56 10.70 6.21
N PHE A 39 -6.58 10.44 7.05
CA PHE A 39 -7.28 9.15 7.08
C PHE A 39 -7.85 8.75 5.71
N LEU A 40 -8.54 9.66 5.01
CA LEU A 40 -9.12 9.37 3.70
C LEU A 40 -8.05 9.00 2.68
N PHE A 41 -6.97 9.76 2.60
CA PHE A 41 -5.86 9.48 1.68
C PHE A 41 -5.19 8.14 2.00
N ALA A 42 -4.90 7.89 3.29
CA ALA A 42 -4.28 6.65 3.76
C ALA A 42 -5.17 5.41 3.51
N ALA A 43 -6.47 5.52 3.76
CA ALA A 43 -7.42 4.44 3.58
C ALA A 43 -7.67 4.13 2.10
N VAL A 44 -7.85 5.15 1.25
CA VAL A 44 -8.09 4.97 -0.19
C VAL A 44 -6.88 4.33 -0.87
N GLY A 45 -5.68 4.88 -0.67
CA GLY A 45 -4.48 4.31 -1.27
C GLY A 45 -4.12 2.94 -0.67
N GLY A 46 -4.39 2.74 0.62
CA GLY A 46 -4.13 1.48 1.31
C GLY A 46 -5.02 0.36 0.82
N ALA A 47 -6.32 0.64 0.66
CA ALA A 47 -7.28 -0.29 0.08
C ALA A 47 -6.92 -0.65 -1.36
N TRP A 48 -6.52 0.34 -2.16
CA TRP A 48 -6.06 0.12 -3.53
C TRP A 48 -4.81 -0.77 -3.59
N PHE A 49 -3.82 -0.51 -2.74
CA PHE A 49 -2.59 -1.29 -2.69
C PHE A 49 -2.82 -2.74 -2.24
N VAL A 50 -3.66 -2.97 -1.23
CA VAL A 50 -4.06 -4.32 -0.82
C VAL A 50 -4.79 -5.03 -1.96
N HIS A 51 -5.71 -4.35 -2.65
CA HIS A 51 -6.46 -4.91 -3.77
C HIS A 51 -5.53 -5.37 -4.91
N THR A 52 -4.57 -4.54 -5.32
CA THR A 52 -3.60 -4.93 -6.36
C THR A 52 -2.67 -6.06 -5.90
N SER A 53 -2.31 -6.09 -4.62
CA SER A 53 -1.46 -7.13 -4.04
C SER A 53 -2.19 -8.49 -4.02
N LEU A 54 -3.49 -8.49 -3.72
CA LEU A 54 -4.37 -9.67 -3.86
C LEU A 54 -4.47 -10.14 -5.31
N ALA A 55 -4.61 -9.20 -6.27
CA ALA A 55 -4.62 -9.54 -7.70
C ALA A 55 -3.29 -10.18 -8.14
N PHE A 56 -2.16 -9.69 -7.63
CA PHE A 56 -0.84 -10.26 -7.90
C PHE A 56 -0.68 -11.68 -7.34
N VAL A 57 -1.20 -11.95 -6.14
CA VAL A 57 -1.19 -13.32 -5.57
C VAL A 57 -2.03 -14.29 -6.40
N ARG A 58 -3.15 -13.83 -6.96
CA ARG A 58 -4.04 -14.66 -7.80
C ARG A 58 -3.39 -15.00 -9.13
N GLN A 59 -2.78 -14.01 -9.79
CA GLN A 59 -2.11 -14.18 -11.07
C GLN A 59 -0.71 -13.57 -11.01
N PRO A 60 0.31 -14.31 -10.54
CA PRO A 60 1.67 -13.78 -10.45
C PRO A 60 2.28 -13.65 -11.86
N LYS A 61 2.03 -12.50 -12.50
CA LYS A 61 2.57 -12.11 -13.81
C LYS A 61 3.26 -10.75 -13.71
N ARG A 62 4.11 -10.44 -14.68
CA ARG A 62 4.83 -9.16 -14.76
C ARG A 62 3.88 -7.95 -14.72
N ASP A 63 2.76 -8.00 -15.45
CA ASP A 63 1.77 -6.93 -15.48
C ASP A 63 1.18 -6.62 -14.09
N THR A 64 0.69 -7.65 -13.40
CA THR A 64 0.16 -7.54 -12.03
C THR A 64 1.22 -7.10 -11.02
N ALA A 65 2.49 -7.49 -11.21
CA ALA A 65 3.60 -7.04 -10.35
C ALA A 65 3.83 -5.53 -10.51
N LEU A 66 3.86 -5.04 -11.76
CA LEU A 66 4.01 -3.62 -12.07
C LEU A 66 2.81 -2.81 -11.56
N ARG A 67 1.59 -3.31 -11.73
CA ARG A 67 0.38 -2.67 -11.17
C ARG A 67 0.45 -2.57 -9.65
N ASN A 68 0.93 -3.61 -8.97
CA ASN A 68 1.12 -3.58 -7.52
C ASN A 68 2.21 -2.60 -7.08
N PHE A 69 3.30 -2.48 -7.84
CA PHE A 69 4.34 -1.48 -7.60
C PHE A 69 3.85 -0.05 -7.81
N HIS A 70 3.09 0.22 -8.86
CA HIS A 70 2.46 1.53 -9.04
C HIS A 70 1.47 1.84 -7.93
N ALA A 71 0.72 0.85 -7.44
CA ALA A 71 -0.17 1.02 -6.31
C ALA A 71 0.59 1.36 -5.01
N SER A 72 1.77 0.77 -4.79
CA SER A 72 2.60 1.15 -3.63
C SER A 72 3.12 2.58 -3.73
N LEU A 73 3.54 3.02 -4.92
CA LEU A 73 3.92 4.42 -5.17
C LEU A 73 2.75 5.36 -4.95
N ALA A 74 1.57 5.02 -5.49
CA ALA A 74 0.35 5.80 -5.29
C ALA A 74 0.00 5.92 -3.79
N GLN A 75 0.07 4.82 -3.03
CA GLN A 75 -0.17 4.85 -1.59
C GLN A 75 0.83 5.77 -0.87
N LEU A 76 2.13 5.68 -1.18
CA LEU A 76 3.14 6.56 -0.60
C LEU A 76 2.85 8.03 -0.94
N SER A 77 2.56 8.34 -2.19
CA SER A 77 2.23 9.70 -2.63
C SER A 77 0.96 10.23 -1.94
N LEU A 78 -0.09 9.41 -1.84
CA LEU A 78 -1.33 9.76 -1.14
C LEU A 78 -1.07 10.03 0.36
N LEU A 79 -0.25 9.23 1.03
CA LEU A 79 0.12 9.45 2.43
C LEU A 79 0.85 10.78 2.62
N ILE A 80 1.82 11.09 1.74
CA ILE A 80 2.56 12.36 1.79
C ILE A 80 1.62 13.54 1.55
N VAL A 81 0.80 13.48 0.49
CA VAL A 81 -0.16 14.54 0.16
C VAL A 81 -1.19 14.71 1.27
N GLY A 82 -1.75 13.61 1.78
CA GLY A 82 -2.70 13.63 2.88
C GLY A 82 -2.12 14.26 4.14
N CYS A 83 -0.86 13.97 4.48
CA CYS A 83 -0.15 14.58 5.60
C CYS A 83 0.04 16.08 5.40
N LEU A 84 0.51 16.49 4.21
CA LEU A 84 0.72 17.91 3.89
C LEU A 84 -0.59 18.71 3.90
N LEU A 85 -1.66 18.17 3.33
CA LEU A 85 -2.97 18.81 3.30
C LEU A 85 -3.57 18.92 4.71
N ASP A 86 -3.47 17.85 5.51
CA ASP A 86 -3.97 17.86 6.87
C ASP A 86 -3.26 18.92 7.71
N MET A 87 -1.93 19.03 7.58
CA MET A 87 -1.13 20.08 8.24
C MET A 87 -1.41 21.49 7.71
N ALA A 88 -1.75 21.65 6.43
CA ALA A 88 -2.06 22.95 5.84
C ALA A 88 -3.44 23.48 6.23
N VAL A 89 -4.38 22.59 6.57
CA VAL A 89 -5.75 22.94 6.99
C VAL A 89 -5.84 23.18 8.50
N ARG A 90 -4.84 22.75 9.26
CA ARG A 90 -4.79 22.86 10.73
C ARG A 90 -4.09 24.12 11.20
#